data_AF-W9WHD2-F1
#
_entry.id   AF-W9WHD2-F1
#
_cell.length_a   1.000
_cell.length_b   1.000
_cell.length_c   1.000
_cell.angle_alpha   90.00
_cell.angle_beta   90.00
_cell.angle_gamma   90.00
#
_symmetry.space_group_name_H-M   'P 1'
#
loop_
_entity.id
_entity.type
_entity.pdbx_description
1 polymer ?
#
loop_
_entity_poly.entity_id
_entity_poly.type
_entity_poly.pdbx_seq_one_letter_code
_entity_poly.pdbx_strand_id
1 'polypeptide(L)'
;MDATKPPLVLSHRFTLELEFVLSLANPQYLQYLAVFYPHLLNKPATSRNVAEADDSDADRFARYLKYLYSYWRTPQYAQYLTHPGSTLRNLELLQQEQFRKDLIKPDVIARLFETD
;
A
#
# COMPACT_ATOMS: atom_id res chain seq x y z
N MET A 1 -30.44 -26.39 -11.97
CA MET A 1 -30.15 -25.69 -10.71
C MET A 1 -28.88 -26.30 -10.16
N ASP A 2 -27.76 -25.58 -10.16
CA ASP A 2 -26.59 -25.90 -9.33
C ASP A 2 -26.13 -24.59 -8.68
N ALA A 3 -27.05 -24.04 -7.87
CA ALA A 3 -26.70 -23.07 -6.86
C ALA A 3 -26.02 -23.84 -5.73
N THR A 4 -24.72 -23.59 -5.56
CA THR A 4 -23.88 -23.76 -4.34
C THR A 4 -22.48 -24.30 -4.66
N LYS A 5 -21.75 -23.63 -5.57
CA LYS A 5 -20.29 -23.59 -5.35
C LYS A 5 -20.09 -22.87 -4.01
N PRO A 6 -19.48 -23.52 -3.00
CA PRO A 6 -19.10 -22.80 -1.78
C PRO A 6 -18.25 -21.60 -2.22
N PRO A 7 -18.39 -20.43 -1.58
CA PRO A 7 -17.53 -19.30 -1.89
C PRO A 7 -16.10 -19.81 -1.84
N LEU A 8 -15.35 -19.63 -2.93
CA LEU A 8 -13.94 -19.99 -3.01
C LEU A 8 -13.32 -19.47 -1.72
N VAL A 9 -12.92 -20.36 -0.82
CA VAL A 9 -12.36 -19.95 0.46
C VAL A 9 -11.10 -19.19 0.09
N LEU A 10 -11.21 -17.86 0.08
CA LEU A 10 -10.11 -17.01 -0.29
C LEU A 10 -8.98 -17.38 0.65
N SER A 11 -7.80 -17.64 0.10
CA SER A 11 -6.67 -18.08 0.92
C SER A 11 -6.45 -17.04 2.03
N HIS A 12 -6.14 -17.48 3.25
CA HIS A 12 -5.96 -16.57 4.38
C HIS A 12 -5.00 -15.41 4.06
N ARG A 13 -3.95 -15.70 3.28
CA ARG A 13 -3.03 -14.70 2.74
C ARG A 13 -3.72 -13.70 1.81
N PHE A 14 -4.56 -14.16 0.88
CA PHE A 14 -5.31 -13.28 -0.01
C PHE A 14 -6.20 -12.32 0.77
N THR A 15 -6.94 -12.82 1.77
CA THR A 15 -7.82 -11.98 2.60
C THR A 15 -7.03 -10.91 3.33
N LEU A 16 -5.88 -11.26 3.93
CA LEU A 16 -5.00 -10.30 4.59
C LEU A 16 -4.44 -9.25 3.61
N GLU A 17 -3.97 -9.68 2.43
CA GLU A 17 -3.48 -8.77 1.40
C GLU A 17 -4.58 -7.82 0.91
N LEU A 18 -5.81 -8.32 0.76
CA LEU A 18 -6.97 -7.53 0.35
C LEU A 18 -7.34 -6.49 1.40
N GLU A 19 -7.51 -6.89 2.66
CA GLU A 19 -7.84 -5.98 3.76
C GLU A 19 -6.78 -4.90 3.92
N PHE A 20 -5.50 -5.27 3.81
CA PHE A 20 -4.40 -4.32 3.84
C PHE A 20 -4.45 -3.35 2.65
N VAL A 21 -4.70 -3.82 1.44
CA VAL A 21 -4.77 -2.94 0.26
C VAL A 21 -5.98 -2.01 0.33
N LEU A 22 -7.10 -2.48 0.86
CA LEU A 22 -8.28 -1.65 1.11
C LEU A 22 -8.01 -0.59 2.19
N SER A 23 -7.22 -0.90 3.22
CA SER A 23 -6.86 0.11 4.24
C SER A 23 -5.96 1.21 3.69
N LEU A 24 -5.10 0.90 2.70
CA LEU A 24 -4.28 1.91 2.00
C LEU A 24 -5.10 2.88 1.13
N ALA A 25 -6.37 2.57 0.85
CA ALA A 25 -7.27 3.52 0.21
C ALA A 25 -7.60 4.71 1.14
N ASN A 26 -7.55 4.51 2.46
CA ASN A 26 -7.84 5.56 3.44
C ASN A 26 -6.63 6.48 3.66
N PRO A 27 -6.70 7.78 3.30
CA PRO A 27 -5.60 8.72 3.51
C PRO A 27 -5.15 8.88 4.97
N GLN A 28 -6.08 8.76 5.94
CA GLN A 28 -5.74 8.83 7.37
C GLN A 28 -4.88 7.65 7.82
N TYR A 29 -5.10 6.47 7.24
CA TYR A 29 -4.27 5.31 7.55
C TYR A 29 -2.84 5.48 7.00
N LEU A 30 -2.71 6.06 5.80
CA LEU A 30 -1.39 6.40 5.24
C LEU A 30 -0.65 7.41 6.12
N GLN A 31 -1.35 8.43 6.62
CA GLN A 31 -0.77 9.39 7.56
C GLN A 31 -0.33 8.71 8.86
N TYR A 32 -1.16 7.83 9.41
CA TYR A 32 -0.83 7.03 10.59
C TYR A 32 0.45 6.22 10.38
N LEU A 33 0.58 5.52 9.24
CA LEU A 33 1.83 4.79 8.92
C LEU A 33 3.04 5.72 8.85
N ALA A 34 2.91 6.91 8.27
CA ALA A 34 4.00 7.86 8.15
C ALA A 34 4.47 8.44 9.49
N VAL A 35 3.54 8.69 10.41
CA VAL A 35 3.83 9.26 11.73
C VAL A 35 4.36 8.20 12.70
N PHE A 36 3.72 7.03 12.77
CA PHE A 36 4.04 6.00 13.77
C PHE A 36 5.12 5.01 13.31
N TYR A 37 5.27 4.80 12.00
CA TYR A 37 6.22 3.85 11.42
C TYR A 37 7.12 4.48 10.34
N PRO A 38 7.84 5.58 10.65
CA PRO A 38 8.67 6.27 9.66
C PRO A 38 9.80 5.41 9.10
N HIS A 39 10.33 4.47 9.89
CA HIS A 39 11.37 3.51 9.47
C HIS A 39 10.88 2.47 8.46
N LEU A 40 9.55 2.25 8.37
CA LEU A 40 8.93 1.34 7.41
C LEU A 40 8.71 2.01 6.05
N LEU A 41 8.49 3.32 6.02
CA LEU A 41 8.30 4.07 4.78
C LEU A 41 9.60 4.64 4.21
N ASN A 42 10.49 5.12 5.09
CA ASN A 42 11.67 5.88 4.72
C ASN A 42 12.93 5.20 5.24
N LYS A 43 13.98 5.18 4.41
CA LYS A 43 15.28 4.65 4.82
C LYS A 43 15.89 5.53 5.93
N PRO A 44 16.50 4.94 6.97
CA PRO A 44 17.21 5.72 7.98
C PRO A 44 18.42 6.41 7.34
N ALA A 45 18.60 7.71 7.63
CA ALA A 45 19.67 8.54 7.08
C ALA A 45 21.10 8.07 7.45
N THR A 46 21.22 7.16 8.42
CA THR A 46 22.48 6.60 8.91
C THR A 46 23.02 5.44 8.07
N SER A 47 22.28 4.94 7.08
CA SER A 47 22.76 3.89 6.19
C SER A 47 23.77 4.44 5.17
N ARG A 48 25.02 4.60 5.61
CA ARG A 48 26.15 5.05 4.77
C ARG A 48 26.90 3.89 4.10
N ASN A 49 26.55 2.65 4.45
CA ASN A 49 27.16 1.43 3.92
C ASN A 49 26.27 0.81 2.83
N VAL A 50 26.74 0.87 1.59
CA VAL A 50 26.03 0.45 0.37
C VAL A 50 25.73 -1.06 0.33
N ALA A 51 26.43 -1.87 1.12
CA ALA A 51 26.33 -3.33 1.09
C ALA A 51 25.19 -3.91 1.97
N GLU A 52 24.72 -3.21 3.00
CA GLU A 52 23.60 -3.63 3.86
C GLU A 52 22.33 -2.80 3.65
N ALA A 53 22.41 -1.78 2.79
CA ALA A 53 21.32 -0.86 2.50
C ALA A 53 20.17 -1.45 1.65
N ASP A 54 20.26 -2.73 1.26
CA ASP A 54 19.28 -3.41 0.39
C ASP A 54 18.29 -4.31 1.16
N ASP A 55 18.45 -4.43 2.48
CA ASP A 55 17.60 -5.28 3.33
C ASP A 55 16.98 -4.52 4.53
N SER A 56 16.83 -3.21 4.40
CA SER A 56 16.11 -2.41 5.39
C SER A 56 14.61 -2.74 5.38
N ASP A 57 13.92 -2.51 6.50
CA ASP A 57 12.47 -2.70 6.55
C ASP A 57 11.75 -1.80 5.53
N ALA A 58 12.27 -0.60 5.28
CA ALA A 58 11.77 0.28 4.22
C ALA A 58 11.92 -0.31 2.81
N ASP A 59 13.01 -1.03 2.53
CA ASP A 59 13.22 -1.70 1.25
C ASP A 59 12.31 -2.90 1.07
N ARG A 60 12.19 -3.73 2.11
CA ARG A 60 11.27 -4.87 2.13
C ARG A 60 9.83 -4.40 1.93
N PHE A 61 9.43 -3.34 2.62
CA PHE A 61 8.09 -2.77 2.48
C PHE A 61 7.86 -2.16 1.10
N ALA A 62 8.83 -1.41 0.54
CA ALA A 62 8.72 -0.87 -0.82
C ALA A 62 8.55 -1.98 -1.88
N ARG A 63 9.32 -3.08 -1.75
CA ARG A 63 9.17 -4.27 -2.62
C ARG A 63 7.79 -4.90 -2.48
N TYR A 64 7.28 -4.99 -1.25
CA TYR A 64 5.95 -5.51 -0.97
C TYR A 64 4.85 -4.63 -1.59
N LEU A 65 4.92 -3.31 -1.44
CA LEU A 65 3.98 -2.38 -2.08
C LEU A 65 4.02 -2.50 -3.61
N LYS A 66 5.21 -2.66 -4.20
CA LYS A 66 5.35 -2.88 -5.65
C LYS A 66 4.70 -4.19 -6.11
N TYR A 67 4.85 -5.25 -5.33
CA TYR A 67 4.15 -6.51 -5.53
C TYR A 67 2.63 -6.30 -5.50
N LEU A 68 2.11 -5.63 -4.47
CA LEU A 68 0.68 -5.35 -4.34
C LEU A 68 0.15 -4.54 -5.53
N TYR A 69 0.82 -3.46 -5.92
CA TYR A 69 0.42 -2.65 -7.08
C TYR A 69 0.32 -3.49 -8.36
N SER A 70 1.32 -4.33 -8.63
CA SER A 70 1.35 -5.17 -9.84
C SER A 70 0.27 -6.26 -9.80
N TYR A 71 0.08 -6.88 -8.64
CA TYR A 71 -0.89 -7.94 -8.42
C TYR A 71 -2.33 -7.41 -8.58
N TRP A 72 -2.70 -6.39 -7.81
CA TRP A 72 -4.06 -5.84 -7.75
C TRP A 72 -4.47 -5.04 -8.99
N ARG A 73 -3.52 -4.60 -9.82
CA ARG A 73 -3.80 -3.98 -11.13
C ARG A 73 -4.32 -4.99 -12.17
N THR A 74 -4.10 -6.28 -11.95
CA THR A 74 -4.59 -7.33 -12.86
C THR A 74 -6.11 -7.42 -12.78
N PRO A 75 -6.86 -7.45 -13.91
CA PRO A 75 -8.32 -7.41 -13.90
C PRO A 75 -8.97 -8.55 -13.10
N GLN A 76 -8.30 -9.70 -13.02
CA GLN A 76 -8.75 -10.86 -12.23
C GLN A 76 -8.81 -10.59 -10.72
N TYR A 77 -7.99 -9.67 -10.21
CA TYR A 77 -7.93 -9.33 -8.79
C TYR A 77 -8.55 -7.96 -8.50
N ALA A 78 -8.48 -7.02 -9.45
CA ALA A 78 -9.07 -5.69 -9.33
C ALA A 78 -10.59 -5.73 -9.05
N GLN A 79 -11.29 -6.79 -9.48
CA GLN A 79 -12.73 -6.97 -9.22
C GLN A 79 -13.11 -7.06 -7.74
N TYR A 80 -12.14 -7.35 -6.85
CA TYR A 80 -12.36 -7.42 -5.40
C TYR A 80 -12.13 -6.07 -4.69
N LEU A 81 -11.61 -5.06 -5.40
CA LEU A 81 -11.40 -3.73 -4.83
C LEU A 81 -12.69 -2.92 -4.88
N THR A 82 -13.08 -2.31 -3.76
CA THR A 82 -14.26 -1.43 -3.70
C THR A 82 -14.08 -0.17 -4.55
N HIS A 83 -12.88 0.44 -4.48
CA HIS A 83 -12.53 1.66 -5.21
C HIS A 83 -11.17 1.48 -5.91
N PRO A 84 -11.12 0.77 -7.06
CA PRO A 84 -9.86 0.43 -7.70
C PRO A 84 -9.04 1.65 -8.11
N GLY A 85 -9.69 2.78 -8.46
CA GLY A 85 -9.02 4.03 -8.80
C GLY A 85 -8.20 4.60 -7.63
N SER A 86 -8.85 4.92 -6.52
CA SER A 86 -8.22 5.50 -5.33
C SER A 86 -7.17 4.56 -4.73
N THR A 87 -7.47 3.26 -4.62
CA THR A 87 -6.52 2.26 -4.09
C THR A 87 -5.26 2.16 -4.95
N LEU A 88 -5.40 1.99 -6.27
CA LEU A 88 -4.24 1.84 -7.16
C LEU A 88 -3.43 3.13 -7.25
N ARG A 89 -4.10 4.29 -7.25
CA ARG A 89 -3.44 5.59 -7.23
C ARG A 89 -2.63 5.79 -5.95
N ASN A 90 -3.18 5.48 -4.78
CA ASN A 90 -2.45 5.58 -3.51
C ASN A 90 -1.24 4.62 -3.49
N LEU A 91 -1.41 3.39 -3.98
CA LEU A 91 -0.31 2.43 -4.13
C LEU A 91 0.79 2.92 -5.07
N GLU A 92 0.43 3.60 -6.17
CA GLU A 92 1.37 4.21 -7.10
C GLU A 92 2.11 5.40 -6.46
N LEU A 93 1.40 6.28 -5.77
CA LEU A 93 1.98 7.41 -5.05
C LEU A 93 2.95 6.95 -3.95
N LEU A 94 2.60 5.87 -3.22
CA LEU A 94 3.47 5.27 -2.20
C LEU A 94 4.80 4.75 -2.76
N GLN A 95 4.91 4.47 -4.06
CA GLN A 95 6.21 4.13 -4.67
C GLN A 95 7.17 5.32 -4.64
N GLN A 96 6.64 6.54 -4.68
CA GLN A 96 7.43 7.77 -4.69
C GLN A 96 7.95 8.07 -3.29
N GLU A 97 9.27 8.09 -3.12
CA GLU A 97 9.90 8.37 -1.82
C GLU A 97 9.52 9.77 -1.30
N GLN A 98 9.41 10.75 -2.21
CA GLN A 98 9.03 12.11 -1.83
C GLN A 98 7.62 12.14 -1.22
N PHE A 99 6.66 11.43 -1.82
CA PHE A 99 5.31 11.33 -1.29
C PHE A 99 5.29 10.70 0.10
N ARG A 100 6.08 9.63 0.34
CA ARG A 100 6.19 8.98 1.65
C ARG A 100 6.69 9.93 2.75
N LYS A 101 7.61 10.83 2.43
CA LYS A 101 8.09 11.88 3.35
C LYS A 101 7.02 12.95 3.59
N ASP A 102 6.24 13.26 2.56
CA ASP A 102 5.25 14.32 2.58
C ASP A 102 3.91 13.90 3.22
N LEU A 103 3.64 12.60 3.41
CA LEU A 103 2.44 12.05 4.07
C LEU A 103 2.20 12.58 5.51
N ILE A 104 3.25 13.07 6.17
CA ILE A 104 3.14 13.67 7.51
C ILE A 104 2.40 15.02 7.44
N LYS A 105 2.44 15.70 6.29
CA LYS A 105 1.85 17.02 6.10
C LYS A 105 0.32 16.91 5.93
N PRO A 106 -0.47 17.64 6.74
CA PRO A 106 -1.94 17.58 6.66
C PRO A 106 -2.46 18.03 5.28
N ASP A 107 -1.80 18.98 4.62
CA ASP A 107 -2.19 19.46 3.28
C ASP A 107 -2.16 18.35 2.22
N VAL A 108 -1.22 17.42 2.33
CA VAL A 108 -1.09 16.30 1.40
C VAL A 108 -2.25 15.34 1.59
N ILE A 109 -2.63 15.09 2.84
CA ILE A 109 -3.78 14.25 3.19
C ILE A 109 -5.09 14.89 2.72
N ALA A 110 -5.26 16.20 2.90
CA ALA A 110 -6.42 16.93 2.39
C ALA A 110 -6.58 16.77 0.87
N ARG A 111 -5.48 16.89 0.11
CA ARG A 111 -5.50 16.68 -1.35
C ARG A 111 -5.86 15.26 -1.76
N LEU A 112 -5.52 14.25 -0.95
CA LEU A 112 -5.91 12.85 -1.21
C LEU A 112 -7.42 12.65 -1.07
N PHE A 113 -8.07 13.35 -0.13
CA PHE A 113 -9.53 13.33 0.02
C PHE A 113 -10.26 14.06 -1.10
N GLU A 114 -9.67 15.13 -1.64
CA GLU A 114 -10.28 15.93 -2.71
C GLU A 114 -10.29 15.22 -4.08
N THR A 115 -9.55 14.11 -4.23
CA THR A 115 -9.43 13.43 -5.53
C THR A 115 -10.28 12.15 -5.65
N ASP A 116 -11.28 11.95 -4.77
CA ASP A 116 -12.24 10.84 -4.88
C ASP A 116 -13.44 11.22 -5.77
#